data_AF-A0A534P5D8-F1
#
_entry.id   AF-A0A534P5D8-F1
#
_cell.length_a   1.000
_cell.length_b   1.000
_cell.length_c   1.000
_cell.angle_alpha   90.00
_cell.angle_beta   90.00
_cell.angle_gamma   90.00
#
_symmetry.space_group_name_H-M   'P 1'
#
loop_
_entity.id
_entity.type
_entity.pdbx_description
1 polymer ?
#
loop_
_entity_poly.entity_id
_entity_poly.type
_entity_poly.pdbx_seq_one_letter_code
_entity_poly.pdbx_strand_id
1 'polypeptide(L)'
;MLENGPSAQAAKFFDVEWHPVKEELADKVLVPVLGDRYGAVLERGELQLELHEGAFRVRYYDHLFPVNPRSYGQILGYRIEDLEKKLGRSEALDELKSILFVLEHMPSRHEKDPARLEERRREKEVVKRRVATLCAASAAVRRHLEENVRIFNGTAGKPRSFDLLDKLLDAQAYRLAHWRVSSEEINYRRF
;
A
#
# COMPACT_ATOMS: atom_id res chain seq x y z
N MET A 1 -9.42 8.28 -4.65
CA MET A 1 -8.55 7.89 -5.79
C MET A 1 -7.29 7.18 -5.33
N LEU A 2 -6.43 7.78 -4.50
CA LEU A 2 -5.11 7.23 -4.19
C LEU A 2 -5.10 5.78 -3.64
N GLU A 3 -6.08 5.39 -2.82
CA GLU A 3 -6.18 4.01 -2.30
C GLU A 3 -6.72 2.99 -3.33
N ASN A 4 -7.59 3.42 -4.25
CA ASN A 4 -8.42 2.52 -5.06
C ASN A 4 -8.28 2.73 -6.58
N GLY A 5 -7.48 3.70 -7.01
CA GLY A 5 -7.27 4.03 -8.43
C GLY A 5 -8.58 4.34 -9.18
N PRO A 6 -8.73 3.84 -10.43
CA PRO A 6 -9.89 4.06 -11.28
C PRO A 6 -11.22 3.60 -10.66
N SER A 7 -11.19 2.58 -9.81
CA SER A 7 -12.36 2.06 -9.10
C SER A 7 -12.88 2.98 -7.98
N ALA A 8 -12.20 4.08 -7.65
CA ALA A 8 -12.70 5.03 -6.65
C ALA A 8 -13.93 5.80 -7.17
N GLN A 9 -15.00 5.90 -6.38
CA GLN A 9 -16.17 6.73 -6.72
C GLN A 9 -15.77 8.20 -6.99
N ALA A 10 -14.77 8.70 -6.26
CA ALA A 10 -14.19 10.01 -6.46
C ALA A 10 -13.46 10.18 -7.81
N ALA A 11 -13.06 9.10 -8.49
CA ALA A 11 -12.39 9.18 -9.80
C ALA A 11 -13.28 9.79 -10.88
N LYS A 12 -14.62 9.75 -10.71
CA LYS A 12 -15.56 10.43 -11.62
C LYS A 12 -15.46 11.97 -11.58
N PHE A 13 -14.79 12.53 -10.56
CA PHE A 13 -14.63 13.98 -10.36
C PHE A 13 -13.23 14.49 -10.72
N PHE A 14 -12.34 13.61 -11.17
CA PHE A 14 -10.99 13.96 -11.60
C PHE A 14 -10.76 13.40 -13.00
N ASP A 15 -10.38 14.26 -13.95
CA ASP A 15 -9.99 13.81 -15.28
C ASP A 15 -8.53 13.35 -15.21
N VAL A 16 -8.35 12.06 -14.85
CA VAL A 16 -7.04 11.41 -14.78
C VAL A 16 -6.77 10.73 -16.12
N GLU A 17 -5.66 11.08 -16.76
CA GLU A 17 -5.16 10.37 -17.93
C GLU A 17 -4.52 9.05 -17.46
N TRP A 18 -5.32 7.98 -17.51
CA TRP A 18 -4.92 6.64 -17.07
C TRP A 18 -4.02 5.90 -18.08
N HIS A 19 -3.91 6.39 -19.31
CA HIS A 19 -3.07 5.81 -20.38
C HIS A 19 -2.09 6.84 -20.97
N PRO A 20 -1.19 7.42 -20.15
CA PRO A 20 -0.21 8.39 -20.64
C PRO A 20 0.87 7.68 -21.48
N VAL A 21 1.56 8.45 -22.32
CA VAL A 21 2.64 7.96 -23.21
C VAL A 21 3.77 7.24 -22.44
N LYS A 22 3.97 7.56 -21.17
CA LYS A 22 4.88 6.84 -20.26
C LYS A 22 4.15 5.65 -19.64
N GLU A 23 4.49 4.43 -20.07
CA GLU A 23 3.91 3.18 -19.54
C GLU A 23 3.99 3.05 -18.01
N GLU A 24 5.01 3.64 -17.38
CA GLU A 24 5.18 3.68 -15.92
C GLU A 24 4.08 4.42 -15.15
N LEU A 25 3.28 5.24 -15.84
CA LEU A 25 2.16 6.00 -15.30
C LEU A 25 0.80 5.41 -15.69
N ALA A 26 0.79 4.29 -16.44
CA ALA A 26 -0.44 3.57 -16.72
C ALA A 26 -1.15 3.22 -15.40
N ASP A 27 -2.41 3.63 -15.30
CA ASP A 27 -3.27 3.43 -14.13
C ASP A 27 -2.78 4.04 -12.79
N LYS A 28 -1.83 4.99 -12.82
CA LYS A 28 -1.30 5.66 -11.62
C LYS A 28 -1.51 7.16 -11.66
N VAL A 29 -1.84 7.75 -10.51
CA VAL A 29 -1.88 9.22 -10.34
C VAL A 29 -0.49 9.72 -9.96
N LEU A 30 0.10 10.61 -10.76
CA LEU A 30 1.36 11.26 -10.39
C LEU A 30 1.10 12.30 -9.28
N VAL A 31 1.84 12.21 -8.17
CA VAL A 31 1.67 13.09 -7.01
C VAL A 31 2.98 13.86 -6.76
N PRO A 32 3.10 15.11 -7.26
CA PRO A 32 4.34 15.90 -7.19
C PRO A 32 4.49 16.60 -5.83
N VAL A 33 4.83 15.84 -4.80
CA VAL A 33 4.93 16.31 -3.40
C VAL A 33 6.30 16.12 -2.79
N LEU A 34 7.17 15.33 -3.40
CA LEU A 34 8.49 15.04 -2.86
C LEU A 34 9.41 16.24 -2.99
N GLY A 35 10.21 16.51 -1.96
CA GLY A 35 11.22 17.58 -1.93
C GLY A 35 12.43 17.33 -2.83
N ASP A 36 12.63 16.10 -3.29
CA ASP A 36 13.73 15.66 -4.15
C ASP A 36 13.27 14.47 -5.04
N ARG A 37 14.18 13.90 -5.84
CA ARG A 37 13.94 12.70 -6.64
C ARG A 37 13.53 11.51 -5.75
N TYR A 38 12.56 10.74 -6.23
CA TYR A 38 12.00 9.59 -5.54
C TYR A 38 13.06 8.65 -4.92
N GLY A 39 14.04 8.20 -5.71
CA GLY A 39 15.07 7.28 -5.22
C GLY A 39 15.91 7.87 -4.08
N ALA A 40 16.26 9.16 -4.16
CA ALA A 40 17.01 9.82 -3.11
C ALA A 40 16.19 9.97 -1.81
N VAL A 41 14.90 10.31 -1.94
CA VAL A 41 13.96 10.38 -0.81
C VAL A 41 13.78 9.01 -0.14
N LEU A 42 13.64 7.96 -0.96
CA LEU A 42 13.51 6.59 -0.49
C LEU A 42 14.77 6.14 0.26
N GLU A 43 15.95 6.31 -0.33
CA GLU A 43 17.24 5.88 0.26
C GLU A 43 17.61 6.63 1.54
N ARG A 44 17.12 7.87 1.70
CA ARG A 44 17.24 8.64 2.95
C ARG A 44 16.26 8.19 4.03
N GLY A 45 15.34 7.27 3.72
CA GLY A 45 14.32 6.80 4.65
C GLY A 45 13.29 7.88 5.01
N GLU A 46 13.07 8.86 4.15
CA GLU A 46 12.03 9.88 4.39
C GLU A 46 10.61 9.34 4.15
N LEU A 47 10.50 8.29 3.34
CA LEU A 47 9.26 7.54 3.15
C LEU A 47 9.18 6.42 4.18
N GLN A 48 8.13 6.46 5.01
CA GLN A 48 7.95 5.50 6.11
C GLN A 48 6.61 4.79 5.98
N LEU A 49 6.63 3.48 5.81
CA LEU A 49 5.49 2.61 6.02
C LEU A 49 5.12 2.58 7.50
N GLU A 50 3.84 2.74 7.80
CA GLU A 50 3.28 2.65 9.14
C GLU A 50 2.02 1.75 9.14
N LEU A 51 1.82 1.03 10.23
CA LEU A 51 0.58 0.30 10.52
C LEU A 51 -0.18 1.05 11.60
N HIS A 52 -1.38 1.55 11.26
CA HIS A 52 -2.23 2.28 12.20
C HIS A 52 -3.67 1.77 12.10
N GLU A 53 -4.24 1.31 13.23
CA GLU A 53 -5.61 0.77 13.31
C GLU A 53 -5.93 -0.29 12.23
N GLY A 54 -4.97 -1.17 11.95
CA GLY A 54 -5.11 -2.23 10.94
C GLY A 54 -5.01 -1.76 9.49
N ALA A 55 -4.67 -0.49 9.25
CA ALA A 55 -4.41 0.05 7.93
C ALA A 55 -2.92 0.39 7.74
N PHE A 56 -2.36 0.02 6.59
CA PHE A 56 -1.02 0.42 6.18
C PHE A 56 -1.06 1.75 5.43
N ARG A 57 -0.13 2.64 5.77
CA ARG A 57 0.02 3.96 5.14
C ARG A 57 1.49 4.24 4.90
N VAL A 58 1.78 5.04 3.88
CA VAL A 58 3.12 5.60 3.65
C VAL A 58 3.09 7.06 4.06
N ARG A 59 3.94 7.43 5.01
CA ARG A 59 4.14 8.78 5.48
C ARG A 59 5.33 9.42 4.77
N TYR A 60 5.14 10.66 4.36
CA TYR A 60 6.20 11.56 3.89
C TYR A 60 6.00 12.93 4.55
N TYR A 61 6.77 13.21 5.60
CA TYR A 61 6.52 14.36 6.49
C TYR A 61 5.06 14.40 6.95
N ASP A 62 4.32 15.46 6.64
CA ASP A 62 2.91 15.66 6.98
C ASP A 62 1.94 14.95 6.02
N HIS A 63 2.44 14.39 4.92
CA HIS A 63 1.62 13.70 3.94
C HIS A 63 1.44 12.22 4.29
N LEU A 64 0.19 11.75 4.21
CA LEU A 64 -0.18 10.36 4.41
C LEU A 64 -0.80 9.80 3.13
N PHE A 65 -0.18 8.76 2.60
CA PHE A 65 -0.64 8.06 1.42
C PHE A 65 -1.18 6.68 1.82
N PRO A 66 -2.39 6.31 1.38
CA PRO A 66 -2.94 5.01 1.68
C PRO A 66 -2.18 3.91 0.93
N VAL A 67 -2.11 2.70 1.50
CA VAL A 67 -1.65 1.51 0.78
C VAL A 67 -2.87 0.77 0.22
N ASN A 68 -2.78 0.28 -1.01
CA ASN A 68 -3.80 -0.52 -1.64
C ASN A 68 -4.05 -1.79 -0.80
N PRO A 69 -5.30 -2.10 -0.43
CA PRO A 69 -5.62 -3.27 0.37
C PRO A 69 -5.02 -4.57 -0.18
N ARG A 70 -5.04 -4.77 -1.50
CA ARG A 70 -4.49 -5.99 -2.13
C ARG A 70 -2.98 -6.12 -1.94
N SER A 71 -2.24 -5.01 -1.81
CA SER A 71 -0.81 -5.06 -1.55
C SER A 71 -0.46 -5.23 -0.08
N TYR A 72 -1.43 -5.24 0.84
CA TYR A 72 -1.20 -5.64 2.24
C TYR A 72 -0.66 -7.06 2.32
N GLY A 73 -1.02 -7.93 1.36
CA GLY A 73 -0.50 -9.30 1.28
C GLY A 73 1.02 -9.35 1.19
N GLN A 74 1.66 -8.35 0.57
CA GLN A 74 3.12 -8.27 0.51
C GLN A 74 3.75 -8.07 1.89
N ILE A 75 3.07 -7.37 2.80
CA ILE A 75 3.56 -7.04 4.15
C ILE A 75 3.15 -8.13 5.16
N LEU A 76 1.87 -8.51 5.14
CA LEU A 76 1.30 -9.51 6.05
C LEU A 76 1.85 -10.91 5.78
N GLY A 77 2.13 -11.25 4.51
CA GLY A 77 2.69 -12.53 4.11
C GLY A 77 4.21 -12.60 4.19
N TYR A 78 4.89 -11.46 4.39
CA TYR A 78 6.34 -11.43 4.47
C TYR A 78 6.82 -12.21 5.70
N ARG A 79 7.76 -13.15 5.46
CA ARG A 79 8.34 -14.02 6.49
C ARG A 79 7.29 -14.80 7.30
N ILE A 80 6.15 -15.15 6.69
CA ILE A 80 5.12 -15.90 7.40
C ILE A 80 5.66 -17.23 7.95
N GLU A 81 6.56 -17.89 7.24
CA GLU A 81 7.23 -19.14 7.69
C GLU A 81 7.98 -18.99 9.03
N ASP A 82 8.58 -17.83 9.30
CA ASP A 82 9.23 -17.55 10.59
C ASP A 82 8.20 -17.48 11.72
N LEU A 83 7.03 -16.91 11.43
CA LEU A 83 5.91 -16.82 12.37
C LEU A 83 5.30 -18.20 12.62
N GLU A 84 5.16 -19.02 11.58
CA GLU A 84 4.71 -20.41 11.68
C GLU A 84 5.62 -21.24 12.58
N LYS A 85 6.93 -21.13 12.42
CA LYS A 85 7.91 -21.83 13.27
C LYS A 85 7.84 -21.38 14.73
N LYS A 86 7.53 -20.10 14.99
CA LYS A 86 7.45 -19.54 16.35
C LYS A 86 6.14 -19.87 17.06
N LEU A 87 5.00 -19.81 16.36
CA LEU A 87 3.67 -19.99 16.95
C LEU A 87 3.16 -21.44 16.84
N GLY A 88 3.67 -22.23 15.89
CA GLY A 88 3.08 -23.52 15.55
C GLY A 88 1.65 -23.37 15.04
N ARG A 89 0.77 -24.32 15.38
CA ARG A 89 -0.67 -24.23 15.10
C ARG A 89 -1.32 -23.26 16.10
N SER A 90 -1.88 -22.17 15.60
CA SER A 90 -2.51 -21.13 16.40
C SER A 90 -3.65 -20.49 15.63
N GLU A 91 -4.77 -20.22 16.32
CA GLU A 91 -5.90 -19.47 15.74
C GLU A 91 -5.48 -18.11 15.16
N ALA A 92 -4.48 -17.46 15.77
CA ALA A 92 -3.95 -16.19 15.29
C ALA A 92 -3.25 -16.32 13.93
N LEU A 93 -2.56 -17.44 13.69
CA LEU A 93 -1.91 -17.73 12.42
C LEU A 93 -2.96 -18.10 11.36
N ASP A 94 -3.98 -18.89 11.72
CA ASP A 94 -5.07 -19.26 10.82
C ASP A 94 -5.88 -18.02 10.39
N GLU A 95 -6.13 -17.10 11.32
CA GLU A 95 -6.77 -15.81 11.02
C GLU A 95 -5.91 -14.94 10.09
N LEU A 96 -4.59 -14.87 10.32
CA LEU A 96 -3.67 -14.15 9.42
C LEU A 96 -3.71 -14.73 8.00
N LYS A 97 -3.69 -16.06 7.86
CA LYS A 97 -3.79 -16.75 6.57
C LYS A 97 -5.14 -16.52 5.90
N SER A 98 -6.22 -16.51 6.68
CA SER A 98 -7.56 -16.18 6.18
C SER A 98 -7.63 -14.74 5.64
N ILE A 99 -7.02 -13.78 6.33
CA ILE A 99 -6.91 -12.40 5.86
C ILE A 99 -6.12 -12.35 4.54
N LEU A 100 -4.98 -13.03 4.45
CA LEU A 100 -4.17 -13.11 3.23
C LEU A 100 -4.95 -13.67 2.05
N PHE A 101 -5.72 -14.73 2.28
CA PHE A 101 -6.58 -15.33 1.25
C PHE A 101 -7.61 -14.32 0.71
N VAL A 102 -8.30 -13.58 1.59
CA VAL A 102 -9.26 -12.55 1.17
C VAL A 102 -8.58 -11.45 0.35
N LEU A 103 -7.39 -11.01 0.75
CA LEU A 103 -6.63 -9.99 0.05
C LEU A 103 -6.25 -10.42 -1.37
N GLU A 104 -5.86 -11.68 -1.56
CA GLU A 104 -5.48 -12.24 -2.85
C GLU A 104 -6.66 -12.30 -3.83
N HIS A 105 -7.84 -12.67 -3.33
CA HIS A 105 -9.08 -12.86 -4.08
C HIS A 105 -9.91 -11.58 -4.27
N MET A 106 -9.51 -10.48 -3.64
CA MET A 106 -10.23 -9.22 -3.73
C MET A 106 -10.27 -8.71 -5.19
N PRO A 107 -11.40 -8.15 -5.65
CA PRO A 107 -11.52 -7.63 -7.01
C PRO A 107 -10.42 -6.63 -7.36
N SER A 108 -9.96 -6.64 -8.61
CA SER A 108 -8.87 -5.77 -9.08
C SER A 108 -9.21 -4.28 -8.98
N ARG A 109 -8.19 -3.41 -8.93
CA ARG A 109 -8.36 -1.94 -8.98
C ARG A 109 -8.81 -1.42 -10.35
N HIS A 110 -8.81 -2.29 -11.37
CA HIS A 110 -9.30 -1.99 -12.72
C HIS A 110 -10.72 -2.53 -12.93
N GLU A 111 -11.34 -3.09 -11.88
CA GLU A 111 -12.70 -3.60 -11.95
C GLU A 111 -13.69 -2.46 -12.18
N LYS A 112 -14.65 -2.70 -13.08
CA LYS A 112 -15.66 -1.74 -13.51
C LYS A 112 -17.07 -2.18 -13.13
N ASP A 113 -17.27 -3.45 -12.79
CA ASP A 113 -18.57 -3.98 -12.35
C ASP A 113 -18.98 -3.33 -11.00
N PRO A 114 -20.13 -2.64 -10.93
CA PRO A 114 -20.62 -2.01 -9.70
C PRO A 114 -20.75 -2.95 -8.49
N ALA A 115 -21.15 -4.21 -8.70
CA ALA A 115 -21.29 -5.18 -7.62
C ALA A 115 -19.93 -5.57 -7.06
N ARG A 116 -18.93 -5.77 -7.92
CA ARG A 116 -17.55 -6.07 -7.52
C ARG A 116 -16.83 -4.89 -6.89
N LEU A 117 -17.15 -3.66 -7.33
CA LEU A 117 -16.66 -2.43 -6.69
C LEU A 117 -17.16 -2.31 -5.24
N GLU A 118 -18.44 -2.62 -5.02
CA GLU A 118 -19.02 -2.63 -3.68
C GLU A 118 -18.45 -3.76 -2.81
N GLU A 119 -18.24 -4.96 -3.39
CA GLU A 119 -17.53 -6.06 -2.75
C GLU A 119 -16.14 -5.60 -2.26
N ARG A 120 -15.32 -5.02 -3.14
CA ARG A 120 -14.01 -4.48 -2.79
C ARG A 120 -14.08 -3.42 -1.68
N ARG A 121 -15.08 -2.52 -1.73
CA ARG A 121 -15.28 -1.46 -0.73
C ARG A 121 -15.60 -2.04 0.65
N ARG A 122 -16.41 -3.10 0.71
CA ARG A 122 -16.75 -3.79 1.94
C ARG A 122 -15.57 -4.59 2.48
N GLU A 123 -14.95 -5.41 1.62
CA GLU A 123 -13.87 -6.32 2.02
C GLU A 123 -12.65 -5.58 2.55
N LYS A 124 -12.28 -4.43 1.98
CA LYS A 124 -11.16 -3.64 2.53
C LYS A 124 -11.40 -3.18 3.98
N GLU A 125 -12.63 -2.80 4.33
CA GLU A 125 -12.96 -2.33 5.69
C GLU A 125 -13.12 -3.50 6.67
N VAL A 126 -13.53 -4.67 6.18
CA VAL A 126 -13.50 -5.92 6.95
C VAL A 126 -12.05 -6.31 7.25
N VAL A 127 -11.18 -6.32 6.24
CA VAL A 127 -9.76 -6.67 6.41
C VAL A 127 -9.06 -5.76 7.40
N LYS A 128 -9.20 -4.42 7.28
CA LYS A 128 -8.59 -3.47 8.23
C LYS A 128 -9.00 -3.77 9.67
N ARG A 129 -10.30 -3.98 9.92
CA ARG A 129 -10.80 -4.33 11.24
C ARG A 129 -10.24 -5.67 11.74
N ARG A 130 -10.20 -6.69 10.89
CA ARG A 130 -9.63 -8.01 11.24
C ARG A 130 -8.15 -7.92 11.60
N VAL A 131 -7.36 -7.17 10.83
CA VAL A 131 -5.93 -6.93 11.14
C VAL A 131 -5.78 -6.20 12.49
N ALA A 132 -6.60 -5.17 12.75
CA ALA A 132 -6.58 -4.46 14.03
C ALA A 132 -6.90 -5.38 15.22
N THR A 133 -7.97 -6.18 15.10
CA THR A 133 -8.36 -7.16 16.12
C THR A 133 -7.27 -8.21 16.33
N LEU A 134 -6.67 -8.72 15.26
CA LEU A 134 -5.59 -9.72 15.34
C LEU A 134 -4.35 -9.16 16.05
N CYS A 135 -3.97 -7.91 15.75
CA CYS A 135 -2.86 -7.24 16.44
C CYS A 135 -3.14 -6.98 17.92
N ALA A 136 -4.40 -6.70 18.27
CA ALA A 136 -4.82 -6.53 19.66
C ALA A 136 -4.86 -7.87 20.43
N ALA A 137 -5.30 -8.94 19.78
CA ALA A 137 -5.44 -10.27 20.38
C ALA A 137 -4.11 -11.04 20.49
N SER A 138 -3.18 -10.85 19.55
CA SER A 138 -1.91 -11.60 19.52
C SER A 138 -0.70 -10.66 19.47
N ALA A 139 -0.02 -10.52 20.62
CA ALA A 139 1.24 -9.78 20.71
C ALA A 139 2.37 -10.39 19.88
N ALA A 140 2.32 -11.68 19.56
CA ALA A 140 3.26 -12.33 18.67
C ALA A 140 3.08 -11.88 17.22
N VAL A 141 1.83 -11.89 16.72
CA VAL A 141 1.52 -11.39 15.37
C VAL A 141 1.81 -9.90 15.28
N ARG A 142 1.41 -9.10 16.28
CA ARG A 142 1.70 -7.66 16.30
C ARG A 142 3.19 -7.38 16.16
N ARG A 143 4.04 -8.03 16.98
CA ARG A 143 5.50 -7.86 16.90
C ARG A 143 6.08 -8.32 15.57
N HIS A 144 5.53 -9.38 14.97
CA HIS A 144 5.92 -9.83 13.64
C HIS A 144 5.62 -8.78 12.57
N LEU A 145 4.43 -8.17 12.62
CA LEU A 145 4.04 -7.12 11.67
C LEU A 145 4.83 -5.82 11.88
N GLU A 146 5.08 -5.41 13.12
CA GLU A 146 5.93 -4.26 13.45
C GLU A 146 7.36 -4.46 12.91
N GLU A 147 7.91 -5.67 13.04
CA GLU A 147 9.22 -6.02 12.49
C GLU A 147 9.20 -6.01 10.95
N ASN A 148 8.14 -6.53 10.31
CA ASN A 148 7.99 -6.46 8.86
C ASN A 148 7.94 -5.00 8.38
N VAL A 149 7.17 -4.14 9.06
CA VAL A 149 7.12 -2.70 8.74
C VAL A 149 8.51 -2.06 8.85
N ARG A 150 9.25 -2.38 9.91
CA ARG A 150 10.63 -1.90 10.09
C ARG A 150 11.56 -2.35 8.97
N ILE A 151 11.46 -3.60 8.53
CA ILE A 151 12.27 -4.14 7.43
C ILE A 151 11.92 -3.46 6.11
N PHE A 152 10.64 -3.23 5.82
CA PHE A 152 10.22 -2.52 4.63
C PHE A 152 10.78 -1.09 4.61
N ASN A 153 10.82 -0.39 5.74
CA ASN A 153 11.39 0.94 5.85
C ASN A 153 12.91 1.01 5.62
N GLY A 154 13.58 -0.13 5.43
CA GLY A 154 14.97 -0.20 5.04
C GLY A 154 15.93 0.35 6.09
N THR A 155 17.16 0.62 5.67
CA THR A 155 18.23 1.17 6.48
C THR A 155 18.99 2.19 5.65
N ALA A 156 19.02 3.43 6.12
CA ALA A 156 19.74 4.52 5.46
C ALA A 156 21.21 4.13 5.20
N GLY A 157 21.69 4.41 3.99
CA GLY A 157 23.02 4.00 3.52
C GLY A 157 23.12 2.57 2.97
N LYS A 158 22.02 1.80 2.97
CA LYS A 158 21.93 0.50 2.28
C LYS A 158 20.82 0.52 1.22
N PRO A 159 21.08 0.95 -0.02
CA PRO A 159 20.03 1.11 -1.05
C PRO A 159 19.14 -0.12 -1.23
N ARG A 160 19.72 -1.32 -1.33
CA ARG A 160 18.97 -2.58 -1.50
C ARG A 160 18.05 -2.97 -0.33
N SER A 161 18.18 -2.31 0.82
CA SER A 161 17.26 -2.53 1.93
C SER A 161 15.87 -1.91 1.67
N PHE A 162 15.77 -0.98 0.72
CA PHE A 162 14.52 -0.32 0.35
C PHE A 162 13.76 -1.03 -0.77
N ASP A 163 14.32 -2.08 -1.38
CA ASP A 163 13.71 -2.82 -2.50
C ASP A 163 12.28 -3.31 -2.17
N LEU A 164 12.01 -3.66 -0.91
CA LEU A 164 10.69 -4.08 -0.44
C LEU A 164 9.67 -2.93 -0.45
N LEU A 165 10.05 -1.77 0.06
CA LEU A 165 9.19 -0.59 0.06
C LEU A 165 9.04 -0.02 -1.35
N ASP A 166 10.08 -0.08 -2.18
CA ASP A 166 10.00 0.32 -3.58
C ASP A 166 8.96 -0.51 -4.34
N LYS A 167 9.06 -1.85 -4.23
CA LYS A 167 8.08 -2.78 -4.82
C LYS A 167 6.67 -2.56 -4.29
N LEU A 168 6.53 -2.25 -2.99
CA LEU A 168 5.24 -1.92 -2.40
C LEU A 168 4.67 -0.62 -3.00
N LEU A 169 5.49 0.42 -3.13
CA LEU A 169 5.11 1.72 -3.68
C LEU A 169 4.76 1.62 -5.17
N ASP A 170 5.45 0.76 -5.92
CA ASP A 170 5.14 0.53 -7.33
C ASP A 170 3.77 -0.15 -7.53
N ALA A 171 3.29 -0.92 -6.56
CA ALA A 171 1.96 -1.56 -6.62
C ALA A 171 0.79 -0.59 -6.36
N GLN A 172 1.07 0.66 -6.00
CA GLN A 172 0.05 1.65 -5.64
C GLN A 172 -0.60 2.28 -6.86
N ALA A 173 -1.79 2.85 -6.68
CA ALA A 173 -2.49 3.61 -7.72
C ALA A 173 -2.00 5.07 -7.82
N TYR A 174 -0.84 5.37 -7.23
CA TYR A 174 -0.18 6.66 -7.29
C TYR A 174 1.33 6.47 -7.41
N ARG A 175 2.00 7.48 -7.95
CA ARG A 175 3.45 7.57 -7.97
C ARG A 175 3.87 8.90 -7.35
N LEU A 176 4.69 8.83 -6.30
CA LEU A 176 5.23 10.03 -5.68
C LEU A 176 6.37 10.57 -6.53
N ALA A 177 6.36 11.88 -6.77
CA ALA A 177 7.33 12.53 -7.62
C ALA A 177 7.81 13.86 -7.04
N HIS A 178 8.94 14.34 -7.55
CA HIS A 178 9.52 15.61 -7.15
C HIS A 178 8.57 16.77 -7.51
N TRP A 179 8.38 17.73 -6.62
CA TRP A 179 7.44 18.83 -6.81
C TRP A 179 7.76 19.72 -8.04
N ARG A 180 9.02 19.76 -8.48
CA ARG A 180 9.43 20.51 -9.70
C ARG A 180 9.25 19.73 -11.00
N VAL A 181 8.52 18.62 -10.98
CA VAL A 181 8.13 17.93 -12.21
C VAL A 181 7.23 18.85 -13.04
N SER A 182 7.43 18.88 -14.36
CA SER A 182 6.67 19.76 -15.27
C SER A 182 5.16 19.55 -15.10
N SER A 183 4.38 20.63 -15.19
CA SER A 183 2.92 20.57 -15.24
C SER A 183 2.39 19.72 -16.41
N GLU A 184 3.20 19.51 -17.45
CA GLU A 184 2.90 18.60 -18.56
C GLU A 184 3.05 17.11 -18.21
N GLU A 185 3.75 16.77 -17.12
CA GLU A 185 3.86 15.38 -16.64
C GLU A 185 2.77 15.02 -15.61
N ILE A 186 2.02 16.00 -15.09
CA ILE A 186 0.89 15.77 -14.19
C ILE A 186 -0.29 15.24 -15.00
N ASN A 187 -0.63 13.97 -14.80
CA ASN A 187 -1.65 13.27 -15.55
C ASN A 187 -3.07 13.41 -14.96
N TYR A 188 -3.38 14.50 -14.25
CA TYR A 188 -4.74 14.78 -13.80
C TYR A 188 -5.06 16.29 -13.71
N ARG A 189 -6.31 16.66 -13.98
CA ARG A 189 -6.82 18.04 -13.79
C ARG A 189 -8.02 18.06 -12.84
N ARG A 190 -8.13 19.14 -12.06
CA ARG A 190 -9.30 19.45 -11.20
C ARG A 190 -10.15 20.50 -11.91
N PHE A 191 -11.47 20.31 -11.91
CA PHE A 191 -12.46 21.32 -12.31
C PHE A 191 -13.13 21.89 -11.07
#